data_AF-A0A496UKD6-F1
#
_entry.id   AF-A0A496UKD6-F1
#
_cell.length_a   1.000
_cell.length_b   1.000
_cell.length_c   1.000
_cell.angle_alpha   90.00
_cell.angle_beta   90.00
_cell.angle_gamma   90.00
#
_symmetry.space_group_name_H-M   'P 1'
#
loop_
_entity.id
_entity.type
_entity.pdbx_description
1 polymer ?
#
loop_
_entity_poly.entity_id
_entity_poly.type
_entity_poly.pdbx_seq_one_letter_code
_entity_poly.pdbx_strand_id
1 'polypeptide(L)'
;MRFLMMTLVAVTACLASSGGPDGGGYYWYDREESPDFFSDNWVDISNSGTYMGPGDDTYWFAGTLSFDFVFYGELSNDIYISSNGTIVFRDVYLGWGFTHFPSTNSCWVDALAAPWWCDLDASEEGGIYFQEFSDHFIVLWDDVPPWVESGAPPYYVTFMIIGWSSPDGQTNSDVAFLYNSSCSEPEGSSGMQGDPDNGTELQYMPLLCEPEDWHLLTPNADPFGTSSLERTTWASIKSLL
;
A
#
# COMPACT_ATOMS: atom_id res chain seq x y z
N MET A 1 13.84 39.06 32.45
CA MET A 1 14.26 37.80 31.81
C MET A 1 13.11 36.82 31.89
N ARG A 2 12.38 36.61 30.79
CA ARG A 2 11.43 35.51 30.64
C ARG A 2 12.12 34.47 29.77
N PHE A 3 12.44 33.32 30.34
CA PHE A 3 12.95 32.18 29.58
C PHE A 3 11.79 31.66 28.73
N LEU A 4 11.95 31.75 27.41
CA LEU A 4 11.10 31.07 26.46
C LEU A 4 11.47 29.59 26.57
N MET A 5 10.58 28.80 27.17
CA MET A 5 10.69 27.35 27.18
C MET A 5 10.29 26.89 25.79
N MET A 6 11.30 26.74 24.93
CA MET A 6 11.15 26.18 23.60
C MET A 6 10.84 24.70 23.80
N THR A 7 9.55 24.35 23.75
CA THR A 7 9.14 22.96 23.68
C THR A 7 9.76 22.39 22.42
N LEU A 8 10.79 21.57 22.59
CA LEU A 8 11.30 20.72 21.53
C LEU A 8 10.15 19.77 21.20
N VAL A 9 9.41 20.05 20.13
CA VAL A 9 8.67 18.99 19.45
C VAL A 9 9.74 18.02 19.00
N ALA A 10 9.82 16.87 19.66
CA ALA A 10 10.54 15.76 19.08
C ALA A 10 9.78 15.43 17.80
N VAL A 11 10.26 15.95 16.68
CA VAL A 11 10.07 15.27 15.41
C VAL A 11 10.82 13.97 15.65
N THR A 12 10.09 12.91 15.98
CA THR A 12 10.64 11.58 15.83
C THR A 12 10.98 11.51 14.36
N ALA A 13 12.25 11.67 14.02
CA ALA A 13 12.71 11.23 12.72
C ALA A 13 12.26 9.76 12.65
N CYS A 14 11.45 9.41 11.65
CA CYS A 14 11.29 8.03 11.27
C CYS A 14 12.73 7.51 11.15
N LEU A 15 13.13 6.64 12.08
CA LEU A 15 14.44 6.02 11.97
C LEU A 15 14.32 5.19 10.70
N ALA A 16 15.19 5.42 9.71
CA ALA A 16 15.28 4.58 8.51
C ALA A 16 15.10 3.13 8.92
N SER A 17 13.96 2.56 8.57
CA SER A 17 13.58 1.23 8.96
C SER A 17 13.35 0.49 7.67
N SER A 18 14.31 -0.37 7.36
CA SER A 18 14.12 -1.45 6.41
C SER A 18 14.09 -2.75 7.21
N GLY A 19 13.39 -3.75 6.68
CA GLY A 19 13.26 -5.03 7.36
C GLY A 19 13.11 -6.20 6.40
N GLY A 20 12.92 -7.37 7.01
CA GLY A 20 12.82 -8.64 6.30
C GLY A 20 14.16 -9.41 6.15
N PRO A 21 14.16 -10.51 5.38
CA PRO A 21 12.98 -11.03 4.70
C PRO A 21 11.96 -11.56 5.72
N ASP A 22 10.68 -11.39 5.46
CA ASP A 22 9.64 -12.16 6.14
C ASP A 22 9.70 -13.65 5.74
N GLY A 23 8.81 -14.49 6.28
CA GLY A 23 8.76 -15.91 5.94
C GLY A 23 8.43 -16.18 4.46
N GLY A 24 7.87 -15.20 3.75
CA GLY A 24 7.54 -15.22 2.32
C GLY A 24 8.68 -14.75 1.43
N GLY A 25 9.76 -14.24 2.00
CA GLY A 25 10.94 -13.77 1.28
C GLY A 25 10.92 -12.28 0.94
N TYR A 26 9.99 -11.49 1.49
CA TYR A 26 9.90 -10.06 1.23
C TYR A 26 10.75 -9.25 2.20
N TYR A 27 11.62 -8.43 1.64
CA TYR A 27 12.22 -7.28 2.30
C TYR A 27 11.31 -6.07 2.16
N TRP A 28 11.39 -5.13 3.09
CA TRP A 28 10.72 -3.86 2.96
C TRP A 28 11.68 -2.69 3.19
N TYR A 29 11.44 -1.61 2.47
CA TYR A 29 12.21 -0.37 2.49
C TYR A 29 11.25 0.81 2.50
N ASP A 30 11.64 1.87 3.19
CA ASP A 30 10.92 3.13 3.32
C ASP A 30 11.62 4.27 2.54
N ARG A 31 11.00 5.45 2.61
CA ARG A 31 11.53 6.66 1.98
C ARG A 31 12.94 7.00 2.42
N GLU A 32 13.30 6.76 3.67
CA GLU A 32 14.59 7.13 4.23
C GLU A 32 15.75 6.36 3.57
N GLU A 33 15.52 5.15 3.05
CA GLU A 33 16.55 4.40 2.33
C GLU A 33 16.86 4.94 0.93
N SER A 34 15.86 5.47 0.23
CA SER A 34 16.05 6.02 -1.12
C SER A 34 15.06 7.15 -1.44
N PRO A 35 15.22 8.34 -0.83
CA PRO A 35 14.18 9.38 -0.82
C PRO A 35 13.62 9.76 -2.18
N ASP A 36 14.44 9.65 -3.23
CA ASP A 36 14.11 10.03 -4.60
C ASP A 36 13.57 8.87 -5.46
N PHE A 37 13.33 7.68 -4.88
CA PHE A 37 12.92 6.49 -5.63
C PHE A 37 11.51 6.64 -6.21
N PHE A 38 10.59 7.24 -5.45
CA PHE A 38 9.21 7.55 -5.88
C PHE A 38 8.88 9.05 -5.89
N SER A 39 9.84 9.94 -5.63
CA SER A 39 9.57 11.37 -5.40
C SER A 39 8.97 12.15 -6.59
N ASP A 40 8.96 11.57 -7.79
CA ASP A 40 8.34 12.15 -9.00
C ASP A 40 7.25 11.24 -9.65
N ASN A 41 6.88 10.11 -9.02
CA ASN A 41 6.16 9.01 -9.69
C ASN A 41 4.73 8.77 -9.18
N TRP A 42 4.07 9.80 -8.63
CA TRP A 42 2.64 9.70 -8.34
C TRP A 42 1.86 9.63 -9.66
N VAL A 43 1.34 8.44 -9.99
CA VAL A 43 0.51 8.24 -11.17
C VAL A 43 -0.95 8.41 -10.81
N ASP A 44 -1.46 9.60 -11.06
CA ASP A 44 -2.89 9.87 -10.92
C ASP A 44 -3.68 9.14 -12.03
N ILE A 45 -4.34 8.05 -11.63
CA ILE A 45 -5.22 7.26 -12.50
C ILE A 45 -6.70 7.62 -12.34
N SER A 46 -7.07 8.67 -11.58
CA SER A 46 -8.47 9.07 -11.38
C SER A 46 -9.20 9.39 -12.69
N ASN A 47 -8.46 9.79 -13.73
CA ASN A 47 -8.99 10.15 -15.05
C ASN A 47 -8.77 9.09 -16.14
N SER A 48 -7.90 8.09 -15.91
CA SER A 48 -7.53 7.07 -16.90
C SER A 48 -7.90 5.64 -16.50
N GLY A 49 -7.98 5.37 -15.20
CA GLY A 49 -8.34 4.08 -14.65
C GLY A 49 -9.83 3.78 -14.74
N THR A 50 -10.15 2.51 -14.54
CA THR A 50 -11.53 2.05 -14.38
C THR A 50 -12.01 2.42 -12.99
N TYR A 51 -13.06 3.24 -12.91
CA TYR A 51 -13.74 3.51 -11.65
C TYR A 51 -14.47 2.27 -11.15
N MET A 52 -14.15 1.81 -9.94
CA MET A 52 -14.71 0.59 -9.36
C MET A 52 -16.16 0.77 -8.93
N GLY A 53 -16.54 1.99 -8.55
CA GLY A 53 -17.88 2.34 -8.08
C GLY A 53 -17.85 2.95 -6.68
N PRO A 54 -18.97 3.53 -6.23
CA PRO A 54 -19.13 3.98 -4.86
C PRO A 54 -19.39 2.78 -3.94
N GLY A 55 -19.03 2.89 -2.67
CA GLY A 55 -19.47 1.91 -1.67
C GLY A 55 -18.79 2.03 -0.33
N ASP A 56 -19.54 1.57 0.67
CA ASP A 56 -19.13 1.26 2.03
C ASP A 56 -19.15 -0.27 2.17
N ASP A 57 -18.15 -0.83 2.85
CA ASP A 57 -18.08 -2.26 3.12
C ASP A 57 -18.28 -3.17 1.89
N THR A 58 -17.68 -2.77 0.78
CA THR A 58 -17.85 -3.46 -0.50
C THR A 58 -16.52 -3.81 -1.15
N TYR A 59 -16.58 -4.69 -2.13
CA TYR A 59 -15.42 -5.10 -2.90
C TYR A 59 -15.80 -5.42 -4.34
N TRP A 60 -14.84 -5.28 -5.23
CA TRP A 60 -15.05 -5.46 -6.67
C TRP A 60 -13.99 -6.35 -7.28
N PHE A 61 -14.39 -7.18 -8.23
CA PHE A 61 -13.44 -7.82 -9.13
C PHE A 61 -12.90 -6.78 -10.11
N ALA A 62 -11.60 -6.48 -10.03
CA ALA A 62 -10.93 -5.50 -10.87
C ALA A 62 -10.55 -6.09 -12.23
N GLY A 63 -10.15 -7.36 -12.24
CA GLY A 63 -9.79 -8.09 -13.45
C GLY A 63 -8.78 -9.21 -13.18
N THR A 64 -8.49 -9.96 -14.24
CA THR A 64 -7.38 -10.90 -14.30
C THR A 64 -6.21 -10.22 -15.01
N LEU A 65 -5.06 -10.10 -14.34
CA LEU A 65 -3.85 -9.52 -14.89
C LEU A 65 -3.37 -10.32 -16.12
N SER A 66 -2.90 -9.60 -17.13
CA SER A 66 -2.35 -10.12 -18.39
C SER A 66 -0.87 -10.54 -18.28
N PHE A 67 -0.27 -10.36 -17.11
CA PHE A 67 1.06 -10.79 -16.73
C PHE A 67 1.01 -11.64 -15.46
N ASP A 68 2.10 -12.38 -15.18
CA ASP A 68 2.21 -13.18 -13.97
C ASP A 68 2.52 -12.28 -12.77
N PHE A 69 1.64 -12.24 -11.78
CA PHE A 69 1.87 -11.61 -10.49
C PHE A 69 2.02 -12.70 -9.43
N VAL A 70 3.20 -12.81 -8.82
CA VAL A 70 3.48 -13.85 -7.81
C VAL A 70 3.47 -13.21 -6.44
N PHE A 71 2.61 -13.68 -5.55
CA PHE A 71 2.44 -13.12 -4.22
C PHE A 71 2.59 -14.23 -3.18
N TYR A 72 3.60 -14.10 -2.31
CA TYR A 72 3.97 -15.12 -1.32
C TYR A 72 4.18 -16.52 -1.92
N GLY A 73 4.81 -16.56 -3.09
CA GLY A 73 5.15 -17.79 -3.83
C GLY A 73 4.02 -18.37 -4.69
N GLU A 74 2.83 -17.74 -4.70
CA GLU A 74 1.66 -18.21 -5.43
C GLU A 74 1.25 -17.25 -6.55
N LEU A 75 0.84 -17.79 -7.70
CA LEU A 75 0.34 -16.99 -8.81
C LEU A 75 -1.02 -16.38 -8.48
N SER A 76 -1.10 -15.05 -8.47
CA SER A 76 -2.20 -14.27 -7.90
C SER A 76 -2.72 -13.23 -8.89
N ASN A 77 -3.14 -13.69 -10.07
CA ASN A 77 -3.48 -12.80 -11.19
C ASN A 77 -4.91 -12.21 -11.11
N ASP A 78 -5.80 -12.76 -10.28
CA ASP A 78 -7.13 -12.18 -10.09
C ASP A 78 -7.08 -11.15 -8.95
N ILE A 79 -7.46 -9.91 -9.23
CA ILE A 79 -7.43 -8.82 -8.25
C ILE A 79 -8.84 -8.45 -7.83
N TYR A 80 -9.07 -8.45 -6.52
CA TYR A 80 -10.26 -7.92 -5.89
C TYR A 80 -9.89 -6.73 -5.01
N ILE A 81 -10.59 -5.62 -5.17
CA ILE A 81 -10.31 -4.35 -4.48
C ILE A 81 -11.43 -4.09 -3.48
N SER A 82 -11.08 -3.77 -2.24
CA SER A 82 -12.03 -3.41 -1.18
C SER A 82 -12.16 -1.88 -1.08
N SER A 83 -13.35 -1.40 -0.70
CA SER A 83 -13.54 0.00 -0.30
C SER A 83 -12.59 0.38 0.84
N ASN A 84 -12.32 -0.57 1.72
CA ASN A 84 -11.54 -0.46 2.95
C ASN A 84 -10.02 -0.52 2.75
N GLY A 85 -9.52 -0.06 1.59
CA GLY A 85 -8.08 0.16 1.35
C GLY A 85 -7.22 -1.11 1.24
N THR A 86 -7.82 -2.23 0.81
CA THR A 86 -7.14 -3.51 0.65
C THR A 86 -7.32 -4.11 -0.74
N ILE A 87 -6.37 -4.96 -1.15
CA ILE A 87 -6.55 -5.91 -2.24
C ILE A 87 -6.44 -7.35 -1.74
N VAL A 88 -7.22 -8.24 -2.35
CA VAL A 88 -7.19 -9.68 -2.12
C VAL A 88 -7.19 -10.44 -3.45
N PHE A 89 -6.72 -11.68 -3.43
CA PHE A 89 -6.44 -12.44 -4.66
C PHE A 89 -7.48 -13.56 -4.93
N ARG A 90 -8.67 -13.42 -4.35
CA ARG A 90 -9.80 -14.36 -4.53
C ARG A 90 -11.12 -13.64 -4.27
N ASP A 91 -12.22 -14.19 -4.77
CA ASP A 91 -13.57 -13.66 -4.54
C ASP A 91 -13.99 -13.85 -3.08
N VAL A 92 -13.61 -12.91 -2.22
CA VAL A 92 -13.90 -12.91 -0.80
C VAL A 92 -13.99 -11.48 -0.28
N TYR A 93 -14.96 -11.26 0.60
CA TYR A 93 -15.06 -10.01 1.35
C TYR A 93 -14.06 -10.02 2.51
N LEU A 94 -13.19 -9.01 2.55
CA LEU A 94 -12.33 -8.66 3.67
C LEU A 94 -12.94 -7.42 4.35
N GLY A 95 -13.59 -7.62 5.50
CA GLY A 95 -14.38 -6.57 6.15
C GLY A 95 -13.57 -5.35 6.61
N TRP A 96 -14.26 -4.31 7.07
CA TRP A 96 -13.64 -3.06 7.56
C TRP A 96 -12.70 -3.22 8.76
N GLY A 97 -12.90 -4.26 9.58
CA GLY A 97 -12.17 -4.47 10.82
C GLY A 97 -10.71 -4.89 10.59
N PHE A 98 -9.83 -3.90 10.50
CA PHE A 98 -8.40 -4.08 10.31
C PHE A 98 -7.72 -4.81 11.49
N THR A 99 -6.64 -5.52 11.19
CA THR A 99 -5.81 -6.26 12.15
C THR A 99 -4.33 -6.01 11.90
N HIS A 100 -3.46 -6.48 12.80
CA HIS A 100 -2.01 -6.49 12.59
C HIS A 100 -1.61 -7.49 11.49
N PHE A 101 -0.39 -7.37 10.98
CA PHE A 101 0.16 -8.29 9.97
C PHE A 101 1.35 -9.11 10.52
N PRO A 102 1.46 -10.40 10.17
CA PRO A 102 0.37 -11.27 9.73
C PRO A 102 -0.64 -11.50 10.86
N SER A 103 -1.88 -11.82 10.53
CA SER A 103 -2.87 -12.26 11.51
C SER A 103 -3.96 -13.16 10.93
N THR A 104 -4.65 -13.85 11.84
CA THR A 104 -5.96 -14.46 11.52
C THR A 104 -7.03 -13.38 11.63
N ASN A 105 -7.48 -12.85 10.49
CA ASN A 105 -8.63 -11.95 10.45
C ASN A 105 -9.96 -12.72 10.56
N SER A 106 -11.03 -12.00 10.91
CA SER A 106 -12.38 -12.54 11.12
C SER A 106 -13.02 -13.12 9.85
N CYS A 107 -12.48 -12.77 8.67
CA CYS A 107 -12.97 -13.17 7.36
C CYS A 107 -12.19 -14.36 6.76
N TRP A 108 -11.20 -14.89 7.49
CA TRP A 108 -10.35 -16.01 7.08
C TRP A 108 -9.65 -15.78 5.72
N VAL A 109 -9.27 -14.53 5.43
CA VAL A 109 -8.53 -14.17 4.22
C VAL A 109 -7.05 -14.29 4.49
N ASP A 110 -6.38 -15.22 3.81
CA ASP A 110 -4.98 -15.54 4.07
C ASP A 110 -4.04 -14.58 3.33
N ALA A 111 -4.25 -14.45 2.01
CA ALA A 111 -3.43 -13.63 1.12
C ALA A 111 -4.07 -12.28 0.85
N LEU A 112 -3.45 -11.21 1.35
CA LEU A 112 -3.91 -9.83 1.15
C LEU A 112 -2.76 -8.81 1.23
N ALA A 113 -2.96 -7.67 0.59
CA ALA A 113 -2.08 -6.51 0.70
C ALA A 113 -2.91 -5.25 0.99
N ALA A 114 -2.41 -4.42 1.90
CA ALA A 114 -3.09 -3.24 2.39
C ALA A 114 -2.10 -2.08 2.49
N PRO A 115 -2.13 -1.12 1.55
CA PRO A 115 -1.49 0.17 1.78
C PRO A 115 -2.07 0.81 3.04
N TRP A 116 -3.39 0.73 3.20
CA TRP A 116 -4.06 1.20 4.39
C TRP A 116 -5.42 0.52 4.60
N TRP A 117 -5.48 -0.47 5.49
CA TRP A 117 -6.72 -1.10 5.87
C TRP A 117 -7.41 -0.28 6.98
N CYS A 118 -8.52 0.33 6.63
CA CYS A 118 -9.37 1.13 7.52
C CYS A 118 -10.83 1.02 7.07
N ASP A 119 -11.77 1.40 7.95
CA ASP A 119 -13.19 1.55 7.63
C ASP A 119 -13.39 2.80 6.76
N LEU A 120 -13.50 2.62 5.43
CA LEU A 120 -13.57 3.68 4.43
C LEU A 120 -14.89 3.64 3.66
N ASP A 121 -15.43 4.81 3.35
CA ASP A 121 -16.72 4.98 2.68
C ASP A 121 -16.59 5.80 1.39
N ALA A 122 -16.33 5.12 0.28
CA ALA A 122 -16.27 5.72 -1.04
C ALA A 122 -17.66 6.06 -1.62
N SER A 123 -18.75 5.88 -0.85
CA SER A 123 -20.09 6.29 -1.25
C SER A 123 -20.41 7.74 -0.91
N GLU A 124 -19.70 8.32 0.05
CA GLU A 124 -19.87 9.71 0.48
C GLU A 124 -19.06 10.68 -0.40
N GLU A 125 -17.80 10.37 -0.71
CA GLU A 125 -16.92 11.19 -1.54
C GLU A 125 -15.74 10.37 -2.12
N GLY A 126 -14.95 10.98 -3.00
CA GLY A 126 -13.75 10.37 -3.58
C GLY A 126 -14.05 9.29 -4.61
N GLY A 127 -13.03 8.48 -4.90
CA GLY A 127 -13.17 7.35 -5.81
C GLY A 127 -12.07 6.31 -5.69
N ILE A 128 -12.39 5.11 -6.16
CA ILE A 128 -11.46 3.98 -6.21
C ILE A 128 -11.28 3.58 -7.67
N TYR A 129 -10.03 3.50 -8.11
CA TYR A 129 -9.67 3.33 -9.51
C TYR A 129 -8.67 2.19 -9.68
N PHE A 130 -8.85 1.40 -10.74
CA PHE A 130 -7.93 0.35 -11.15
C PHE A 130 -7.40 0.61 -12.55
N GLN A 131 -6.10 0.48 -12.74
CA GLN A 131 -5.49 0.50 -14.07
C GLN A 131 -4.41 -0.56 -14.19
N GLU A 132 -4.53 -1.39 -15.23
CA GLU A 132 -3.50 -2.33 -15.63
C GLU A 132 -2.63 -1.74 -16.75
N PHE A 133 -1.33 -2.00 -16.66
CA PHE A 133 -0.31 -1.71 -17.65
C PHE A 133 0.36 -3.02 -18.10
N SER A 134 1.33 -2.95 -19.02
CA SER A 134 1.94 -4.16 -19.59
C SER A 134 2.71 -5.03 -18.58
N ASP A 135 3.19 -4.42 -17.49
CA ASP A 135 4.12 -5.03 -16.53
C ASP A 135 3.80 -4.66 -15.08
N HIS A 136 2.71 -3.95 -14.83
CA HIS A 136 2.26 -3.61 -13.48
C HIS A 136 0.78 -3.23 -13.47
N PHE A 137 0.20 -3.15 -12.28
CA PHE A 137 -1.11 -2.54 -12.06
C PHE A 137 -1.01 -1.47 -10.98
N ILE A 138 -2.01 -0.58 -10.96
CA ILE A 138 -2.20 0.44 -9.93
C ILE A 138 -3.63 0.35 -9.42
N VAL A 139 -3.79 0.37 -8.09
CA VAL A 139 -5.06 0.71 -7.44
C VAL A 139 -4.88 1.99 -6.66
N LEU A 140 -5.76 2.96 -6.92
CA LEU A 140 -5.77 4.27 -6.28
C LEU A 140 -7.07 4.43 -5.49
N TRP A 141 -6.94 4.76 -4.20
CA TRP A 141 -8.00 5.36 -3.40
C TRP A 141 -7.72 6.85 -3.38
N ASP A 142 -8.61 7.64 -4.00
CA ASP A 142 -8.45 9.08 -4.22
C ASP A 142 -9.53 9.85 -3.46
N ASP A 143 -9.10 10.66 -2.49
CA ASP A 143 -9.93 11.46 -1.60
C ASP A 143 -11.09 10.66 -0.98
N VAL A 144 -10.84 9.42 -0.57
CA VAL A 144 -11.85 8.55 0.05
C VAL A 144 -11.95 8.91 1.54
N PRO A 145 -13.14 9.22 2.07
CA PRO A 145 -13.30 9.48 3.48
C PRO A 145 -13.36 8.17 4.30
N PRO A 146 -12.97 8.19 5.58
CA PRO A 146 -13.34 7.15 6.52
C PRO A 146 -14.86 7.04 6.67
N TRP A 147 -15.34 5.90 7.11
CA TRP A 147 -16.65 5.83 7.73
C TRP A 147 -16.61 6.59 9.06
N VAL A 148 -17.49 7.58 9.23
CA VAL A 148 -17.60 8.35 10.47
C VAL A 148 -19.04 8.50 10.91
N GLU A 149 -19.23 8.55 12.23
CA GLU A 149 -20.52 8.98 12.77
C GLU A 149 -20.83 10.42 12.35
N SER A 150 -22.09 10.67 11.98
CA SER A 150 -22.59 11.98 11.54
C SER A 150 -22.08 13.14 12.43
N GLY A 151 -21.31 14.06 11.85
CA GLY A 151 -20.86 15.30 12.50
C GLY A 151 -19.37 15.36 12.84
N ALA A 152 -18.58 14.31 12.54
CA ALA A 152 -17.13 14.39 12.53
C ALA A 152 -16.61 15.32 11.41
N PRO A 153 -15.46 16.00 11.59
CA PRO A 153 -14.85 16.75 10.50
C PRO A 153 -14.45 15.79 9.36
N PRO A 154 -14.73 16.13 8.10
CA PRO A 154 -14.30 15.28 6.99
C PRO A 154 -12.78 15.34 6.88
N TYR A 155 -12.14 14.18 6.89
CA TYR A 155 -10.79 13.99 6.39
C TYR A 155 -10.85 12.95 5.28
N TYR A 156 -9.88 13.00 4.40
CA TYR A 156 -9.83 12.18 3.19
C TYR A 156 -8.45 11.56 3.10
N VAL A 157 -8.42 10.32 2.64
CA VAL A 157 -7.18 9.58 2.42
C VAL A 157 -6.96 9.35 0.95
N THR A 158 -5.72 9.60 0.52
CA THR A 158 -5.27 9.41 -0.86
C THR A 158 -3.99 8.60 -0.85
N PHE A 159 -4.08 7.36 -1.34
CA PHE A 159 -2.97 6.42 -1.37
C PHE A 159 -3.15 5.40 -2.51
N MET A 160 -2.06 4.74 -2.89
CA MET A 160 -2.10 3.71 -3.92
C MET A 160 -1.25 2.49 -3.59
N ILE A 161 -1.59 1.38 -4.25
CA ILE A 161 -0.73 0.20 -4.39
C ILE A 161 -0.32 0.04 -5.85
N ILE A 162 0.94 -0.31 -6.05
CA ILE A 162 1.49 -0.72 -7.33
C ILE A 162 2.03 -2.14 -7.19
N GLY A 163 1.66 -3.04 -8.11
CA GLY A 163 2.20 -4.40 -8.17
C GLY A 163 2.80 -4.69 -9.55
N TRP A 164 4.06 -5.10 -9.60
CA TRP A 164 4.77 -5.40 -10.86
C TRP A 164 4.71 -6.88 -11.22
N SER A 165 4.86 -7.18 -12.51
CA SER A 165 5.00 -8.54 -13.02
C SER A 165 6.20 -9.26 -12.39
N SER A 166 6.02 -10.53 -12.09
CA SER A 166 7.10 -11.42 -11.68
C SER A 166 8.17 -11.49 -12.80
N PRO A 167 9.47 -11.35 -12.48
CA PRO A 167 10.53 -11.38 -13.48
C PRO A 167 10.60 -12.69 -14.30
N ASP A 168 10.18 -13.81 -13.71
CA ASP A 168 10.29 -15.15 -14.27
C ASP A 168 9.02 -16.01 -14.07
N GLY A 169 7.93 -15.40 -13.61
CA GLY A 169 6.66 -16.07 -13.29
C GLY A 169 6.71 -16.97 -12.05
N GLN A 170 7.79 -16.91 -11.26
CA GLN A 170 7.99 -17.75 -10.06
C GLN A 170 8.50 -16.96 -8.86
N THR A 171 9.34 -15.96 -9.09
CA THR A 171 9.85 -15.05 -8.07
C THR A 171 8.72 -14.11 -7.65
N ASN A 172 8.60 -13.84 -6.36
CA ASN A 172 7.65 -12.85 -5.86
C ASN A 172 7.70 -11.55 -6.67
N SER A 173 6.54 -10.99 -6.91
CA SER A 173 6.37 -9.68 -7.53
C SER A 173 6.76 -8.59 -6.56
N ASP A 174 7.25 -7.48 -7.09
CA ASP A 174 7.44 -6.28 -6.27
C ASP A 174 6.10 -5.59 -6.01
N VAL A 175 5.96 -5.00 -4.82
CA VAL A 175 4.77 -4.26 -4.39
C VAL A 175 5.21 -2.95 -3.76
N ALA A 176 4.55 -1.84 -4.08
CA ALA A 176 4.80 -0.56 -3.45
C ALA A 176 3.51 0.09 -2.95
N PHE A 177 3.58 0.73 -1.78
CA PHE A 177 2.52 1.54 -1.20
C PHE A 177 2.99 2.99 -1.19
N LEU A 178 2.20 3.91 -1.75
CA LEU A 178 2.51 5.34 -1.84
C LEU A 178 1.38 6.15 -1.21
N TYR A 179 1.74 7.21 -0.47
CA TYR A 179 0.80 8.02 0.30
C TYR A 179 0.88 9.50 -0.10
N ASN A 180 -0.27 10.12 -0.37
CA ASN A 180 -0.38 11.55 -0.71
C ASN A 180 -1.10 12.37 0.37
N SER A 181 -1.61 11.71 1.42
CA SER A 181 -2.28 12.34 2.54
C SER A 181 -1.67 11.85 3.85
N SER A 182 -1.32 12.76 4.77
CA SER A 182 -1.22 12.41 6.19
C SER A 182 -2.59 12.53 6.80
N CYS A 183 -2.97 11.53 7.58
CA CYS A 183 -4.14 11.64 8.43
C CYS A 183 -3.80 11.16 9.83
N SER A 184 -4.16 11.99 10.82
CA SER A 184 -3.95 11.66 12.22
C SER A 184 -5.04 10.80 12.85
N GLU A 185 -6.11 10.52 12.10
CA GLU A 185 -7.39 10.05 12.65
C GLU A 185 -8.17 9.08 11.76
N PRO A 186 -7.59 8.34 10.81
CA PRO A 186 -8.03 6.96 10.68
C PRO A 186 -6.98 6.09 11.34
N GLU A 187 -7.43 5.40 12.38
CA GLU A 187 -6.81 4.18 12.86
C GLU A 187 -6.85 3.13 11.73
N GLY A 188 -5.76 2.39 11.55
CA GLY A 188 -5.66 1.42 10.47
C GLY A 188 -4.36 0.62 10.53
N SER A 189 -4.20 -0.26 9.56
CA SER A 189 -2.99 -1.06 9.40
C SER A 189 -2.47 -1.07 7.97
N SER A 190 -1.15 -1.10 7.83
CA SER A 190 -0.45 -1.20 6.56
C SER A 190 0.47 -2.41 6.58
N GLY A 191 0.42 -3.20 5.52
CA GLY A 191 1.19 -4.43 5.42
C GLY A 191 0.64 -5.39 4.40
N MET A 192 1.20 -6.59 4.39
CA MET A 192 0.76 -7.67 3.52
C MET A 192 1.07 -9.01 4.17
N GLN A 193 0.30 -10.03 3.82
CA GLN A 193 0.50 -11.39 4.30
C GLN A 193 0.11 -12.39 3.22
N GLY A 194 0.80 -13.52 3.18
CA GLY A 194 0.42 -14.68 2.38
C GLY A 194 -0.45 -15.66 3.18
N ASP A 195 -0.26 -15.70 4.48
CA ASP A 195 -1.00 -16.52 5.42
C ASP A 195 -0.99 -15.91 6.84
N PRO A 196 -1.79 -16.44 7.78
CA PRO A 196 -1.91 -15.88 9.14
C PRO A 196 -0.63 -15.89 9.99
N ASP A 197 0.41 -16.64 9.60
CA ASP A 197 1.69 -16.75 10.29
C ASP A 197 2.85 -16.11 9.50
N ASN A 198 2.60 -15.68 8.26
CA ASN A 198 3.61 -15.18 7.34
C ASN A 198 3.19 -13.88 6.64
N GLY A 199 3.83 -12.79 7.04
CA GLY A 199 3.57 -11.48 6.49
C GLY A 199 4.54 -10.42 6.99
N THR A 200 4.36 -9.21 6.47
CA THR A 200 5.08 -8.00 6.84
C THR A 200 4.08 -6.96 7.34
N GLU A 201 4.24 -6.52 8.58
CA GLU A 201 3.59 -5.33 9.13
C GLU A 201 4.52 -4.12 8.95
N LEU A 202 4.03 -3.11 8.26
CA LEU A 202 4.71 -1.83 8.12
C LEU A 202 4.21 -0.86 9.19
N GLN A 203 2.90 -0.88 9.43
CA GLN A 203 2.28 0.00 10.40
C GLN A 203 1.02 -0.62 10.99
N TYR A 204 0.81 -0.40 12.28
CA TYR A 204 -0.43 -0.74 12.96
C TYR A 204 -0.71 0.34 14.00
N MET A 205 -1.65 1.24 13.67
CA MET A 205 -2.03 2.36 14.54
C MET A 205 -0.86 3.33 14.85
N PRO A 206 -1.12 4.61 15.19
CA PRO A 206 -2.37 5.34 15.12
C PRO A 206 -2.47 6.31 13.93
N LEU A 207 -1.51 6.31 12.99
CA LEU A 207 -1.42 7.34 11.94
C LEU A 207 -1.28 6.67 10.58
N LEU A 208 -1.91 7.22 9.54
CA LEU A 208 -1.50 6.92 8.17
C LEU A 208 -0.12 7.57 7.92
N CYS A 209 0.77 6.91 7.18
CA CYS A 209 2.05 7.44 6.75
C CYS A 209 1.94 8.90 6.24
N GLU A 210 3.00 9.68 6.44
CA GLU A 210 3.02 11.09 6.07
C GLU A 210 2.91 11.27 4.54
N PRO A 211 2.47 12.43 4.01
CA PRO A 211 2.42 12.66 2.58
C PRO A 211 3.83 12.53 2.00
N GLU A 212 3.92 12.04 0.77
CA GLU A 212 5.19 11.73 0.07
C GLU A 212 5.96 10.54 0.65
N ASP A 213 5.43 9.85 1.65
CA ASP A 213 5.99 8.60 2.15
C ASP A 213 5.65 7.44 1.20
N TRP A 214 6.48 6.41 1.24
CA TRP A 214 6.30 5.20 0.44
C TRP A 214 6.98 4.01 1.10
N HIS A 215 6.44 2.83 0.85
CA HIS A 215 7.03 1.56 1.23
C HIS A 215 7.18 0.67 0.00
N LEU A 216 8.36 0.08 -0.19
CA LEU A 216 8.64 -0.92 -1.21
C LEU A 216 8.80 -2.28 -0.54
N LEU A 217 7.95 -3.25 -0.89
CA LEU A 217 8.09 -4.64 -0.50
C LEU A 217 8.58 -5.46 -1.71
N THR A 218 9.70 -6.14 -1.56
CA THR A 218 10.43 -6.76 -2.68
C THR A 218 11.16 -8.03 -2.26
N PRO A 219 11.26 -9.06 -3.11
CA PRO A 219 12.16 -10.19 -2.86
C PRO A 219 13.64 -9.84 -3.10
N ASN A 220 13.93 -8.65 -3.63
CA ASN A 220 15.30 -8.20 -3.86
C ASN A 220 15.88 -7.58 -2.59
N ALA A 221 16.91 -8.21 -2.02
CA ALA A 221 17.60 -7.74 -0.81
C ALA A 221 18.47 -6.47 -1.01
N ASP A 222 18.67 -6.05 -2.27
CA ASP A 222 19.38 -4.83 -2.63
C ASP A 222 18.69 -4.16 -3.83
N PRO A 223 17.47 -3.63 -3.66
CA PRO A 223 16.68 -3.08 -4.76
C PRO A 223 17.26 -1.77 -5.29
N PHE A 224 18.08 -1.10 -4.48
CA PHE A 224 18.75 0.12 -4.87
C PHE A 224 20.13 -0.15 -5.46
N GLY A 225 20.79 -1.27 -5.16
CA GLY A 225 22.08 -1.62 -5.75
C GLY A 225 23.27 -0.96 -5.06
N THR A 226 24.31 -1.73 -4.78
CA THR A 226 25.57 -1.21 -4.20
C THR A 226 26.39 -0.31 -5.15
N SER A 227 26.22 -0.44 -6.48
CA SER A 227 26.94 0.34 -7.49
C SER A 227 26.09 1.45 -8.13
N SER A 228 26.71 2.52 -8.62
CA SER A 228 25.97 3.64 -9.23
C SER A 228 25.25 3.24 -10.54
N LEU A 229 25.70 2.18 -11.22
CA LEU A 229 25.11 1.69 -12.47
C LEU A 229 23.88 0.81 -12.23
N GLU A 230 23.90 -0.02 -11.17
CA GLU A 230 22.74 -0.84 -10.76
C GLU A 230 21.61 0.03 -10.19
N ARG A 231 21.96 1.06 -9.41
CA ARG A 231 21.04 2.14 -9.00
C ARG A 231 20.26 2.71 -10.17
N THR A 232 20.96 3.00 -11.26
CA THR A 232 20.35 3.69 -12.41
C THR A 232 19.36 2.78 -13.15
N THR A 233 19.58 1.46 -13.19
CA THR A 233 18.76 0.54 -14.01
C THR A 233 17.49 0.12 -13.28
N TRP A 234 17.60 -0.32 -12.02
CA TRP A 234 16.43 -0.68 -11.22
C TRP A 234 15.54 0.53 -10.91
N ALA A 235 16.13 1.66 -10.51
CA ALA A 235 15.37 2.89 -10.33
C ALA A 235 14.69 3.31 -11.64
N SER A 236 15.41 3.29 -12.79
CA SER A 236 14.79 3.69 -14.06
C SER A 236 13.63 2.81 -14.52
N ILE A 237 13.57 1.54 -14.15
CA ILE A 237 12.48 0.64 -14.59
C ILE A 237 11.20 0.92 -13.79
N LYS A 238 11.33 1.22 -12.50
CA LYS A 238 10.19 1.45 -11.61
C LYS A 238 9.83 2.92 -11.42
N SER A 239 10.74 3.83 -11.76
CA SER A 239 10.52 5.27 -11.77
C SER A 239 9.98 5.81 -13.11
N LEU A 240 9.51 4.93 -14.00
CA LEU A 240 8.90 5.32 -15.29
C LEU A 240 7.37 5.31 -15.26
N LEU A 241 6.79 5.05 -14.09
CA LEU A 241 5.47 5.53 -13.70
C LEU A 241 5.39 7.06 -13.92
#